data_AF-A0A2E8D170-F1
#
_entry.id   AF-A0A2E8D170-F1
#
_cell.length_a   1.000
_cell.length_b   1.000
_cell.length_c   1.000
_cell.angle_alpha   90.00
_cell.angle_beta   90.00
_cell.angle_gamma   90.00
#
_symmetry.space_group_name_H-M   'P 1'
#
loop_
_entity.id
_entity.type
_entity.pdbx_description
1 polymer ?
#
loop_
_entity_poly.entity_id
_entity_poly.type
_entity_poly.pdbx_seq_one_letter_code
_entity_poly.pdbx_strand_id
1 'polypeptide(L)'
;MEKAAKDHPDLTFIAYHSALKHGPGQPQFKKDGFYDPTTGDFAWHAELMKIKERNPELNNVYPEIGSSFGLLSIMHPEMCQHLIGKNVKYYGSDHVIWGTAYLWWGSPQWVIDAMKRFQISDELCEKFGYEKLTKQDKANIFGLNAAKIYGVDLEQELKAIPGDSLSKFKAAYLDNGGQRDNAAQGWVRANV
;
A
#
# COMPACT_ATOMS: atom_id res chain seq x y z
N MET A 1 10.39 5.52 -16.94
CA MET A 1 10.03 4.18 -16.45
C MET A 1 9.53 3.30 -17.59
N GLU A 2 8.47 3.70 -18.31
CA GLU A 2 7.87 2.95 -19.44
C GLU A 2 8.88 2.36 -20.42
N LYS A 3 9.73 3.20 -21.05
CA LYS A 3 10.74 2.73 -22.01
C LYS A 3 11.70 1.70 -21.40
N ALA A 4 12.22 1.96 -20.20
CA ALA A 4 13.15 1.05 -19.52
C ALA A 4 12.49 -0.29 -19.19
N ALA A 5 11.25 -0.28 -18.72
CA ALA A 5 10.51 -1.50 -18.40
C ALA A 5 10.21 -2.34 -19.65
N LYS A 6 9.93 -1.69 -20.79
CA LYS A 6 9.75 -2.35 -22.09
C LYS A 6 11.05 -2.94 -22.64
N ASP A 7 12.14 -2.18 -22.56
CA ASP A 7 13.42 -2.57 -23.14
C ASP A 7 14.11 -3.69 -22.32
N HIS A 8 13.75 -3.84 -21.04
CA HIS A 8 14.33 -4.80 -20.11
C HIS A 8 13.25 -5.62 -19.39
N PRO A 9 12.55 -6.52 -20.11
CA PRO A 9 11.46 -7.32 -19.53
C PRO A 9 11.93 -8.34 -18.48
N ASP A 10 13.23 -8.64 -18.43
CA ASP A 10 13.89 -9.52 -17.46
C ASP A 10 14.16 -8.83 -16.11
N LEU A 11 14.07 -7.50 -16.04
CA LEU A 11 14.25 -6.73 -14.83
C LEU A 11 12.91 -6.36 -14.19
N THR A 12 12.88 -6.37 -12.86
CA THR A 12 11.76 -5.84 -12.07
C THR A 12 12.02 -4.39 -11.66
N PHE A 13 11.08 -3.51 -11.99
CA PHE A 13 11.13 -2.09 -11.64
C PHE A 13 10.18 -1.78 -10.49
N ILE A 14 10.71 -1.28 -9.39
CA ILE A 14 9.91 -0.82 -8.25
C ILE A 14 9.81 0.71 -8.30
N ALA A 15 8.58 1.22 -8.44
CA ALA A 15 8.29 2.65 -8.43
C ALA A 15 8.08 3.13 -6.99
N TYR A 16 9.14 3.65 -6.38
CA TYR A 16 9.09 4.07 -4.99
C TYR A 16 8.14 5.24 -4.73
N HIS A 17 7.42 5.04 -3.63
CA HIS A 17 6.30 5.84 -3.13
C HIS A 17 5.18 6.02 -4.15
N SER A 18 5.02 5.05 -5.05
CA SER A 18 4.04 5.03 -6.11
C SER A 18 4.10 6.31 -6.95
N ALA A 19 5.32 6.81 -7.14
CA ALA A 19 5.58 8.07 -7.82
C ALA A 19 4.86 9.29 -7.21
N LEU A 20 4.68 9.34 -5.88
CA LEU A 20 4.26 10.57 -5.19
C LEU A 20 5.36 11.65 -5.33
N LYS A 21 5.16 12.61 -6.24
CA LYS A 21 6.19 13.60 -6.61
C LYS A 21 6.68 14.45 -5.45
N HIS A 22 5.78 14.87 -4.57
CA HIS A 22 6.08 15.71 -3.41
C HIS A 22 5.35 15.17 -2.18
N GLY A 23 5.99 15.23 -1.02
CA GLY A 23 5.34 14.91 0.25
C GLY A 23 4.53 16.11 0.79
N PRO A 24 3.52 15.91 1.65
CA PRO A 24 2.65 16.99 2.15
C PRO A 24 3.37 18.14 2.89
N GLY A 25 4.56 17.88 3.43
CA GLY A 25 5.41 18.90 4.07
C GLY A 25 6.14 19.83 3.09
N GLN A 26 6.12 19.55 1.79
CA GLN A 26 6.82 20.35 0.77
C GLN A 26 5.91 21.44 0.19
N PRO A 27 6.40 22.67 -0.04
CA PRO A 27 5.60 23.75 -0.63
C PRO A 27 4.95 23.38 -1.98
N GLN A 28 5.62 22.53 -2.77
CA GLN A 28 5.18 22.09 -4.09
C GLN A 28 3.95 21.19 -4.03
N PHE A 29 3.66 20.55 -2.90
CA PHE A 29 2.45 19.74 -2.71
C PHE A 29 1.17 20.58 -2.82
N LYS A 30 1.26 21.87 -2.47
CA LYS A 30 0.13 22.80 -2.48
C LYS A 30 0.03 23.65 -3.75
N LYS A 31 0.92 23.43 -4.73
CA LYS A 31 0.90 24.18 -5.99
C LYS A 31 -0.23 23.70 -6.88
N ASP A 32 -0.81 24.63 -7.63
CA ASP A 32 -1.83 24.33 -8.63
C ASP A 32 -1.34 23.27 -9.62
N GLY A 33 -2.22 22.33 -9.95
CA GLY A 33 -1.91 21.21 -10.83
C GLY A 33 -1.14 20.05 -10.17
N PHE A 34 -0.83 20.12 -8.87
CA PHE A 34 -0.28 18.95 -8.16
C PHE A 34 -1.33 17.87 -7.92
N TYR A 35 -2.53 18.25 -7.46
CA TYR A 35 -3.67 17.37 -7.21
C TYR A 35 -4.92 17.95 -7.87
N ASP A 36 -5.66 17.11 -8.59
CA ASP A 36 -6.98 17.42 -9.13
C ASP A 36 -8.06 16.67 -8.32
N PRO A 37 -8.87 17.37 -7.51
CA PRO A 37 -9.90 16.74 -6.68
C PRO A 37 -11.08 16.18 -7.50
N THR A 38 -11.21 16.56 -8.77
CA THR A 38 -12.28 16.05 -9.65
C THR A 38 -11.99 14.62 -10.08
N THR A 39 -10.73 14.36 -10.43
CA THR A 39 -10.25 13.08 -10.98
C THR A 39 -9.52 12.22 -9.94
N GLY A 40 -9.13 12.83 -8.81
CA GLY A 40 -8.27 12.22 -7.80
C GLY A 40 -6.83 12.04 -8.27
N ASP A 41 -6.43 12.64 -9.40
CA ASP A 41 -5.07 12.52 -9.94
C ASP A 41 -4.09 13.43 -9.20
N PHE A 42 -2.89 12.92 -8.98
CA PHE A 42 -1.77 13.74 -8.53
C PHE A 42 -0.51 13.50 -9.36
N ALA A 43 0.35 14.52 -9.40
CA ALA A 43 1.52 14.56 -10.28
C ALA A 43 2.42 13.33 -10.10
N TRP A 44 2.91 12.82 -11.23
CA TRP A 44 3.70 11.58 -11.39
C TRP A 44 2.96 10.27 -11.08
N HIS A 45 2.13 10.19 -10.03
CA HIS A 45 1.28 9.02 -9.78
C HIS A 45 0.29 8.80 -10.93
N ALA A 46 -0.37 9.86 -11.39
CA ALA A 46 -1.25 9.81 -12.56
C ALA A 46 -0.50 9.31 -13.81
N GLU A 47 0.75 9.73 -14.00
CA GLU A 47 1.57 9.25 -15.12
C GLU A 47 1.95 7.78 -14.97
N LEU A 48 2.22 7.30 -13.75
CA LEU A 48 2.47 5.89 -13.46
C LEU A 48 1.24 5.03 -13.80
N MET A 49 0.03 5.51 -13.51
CA MET A 49 -1.21 4.81 -13.88
C MET A 49 -1.37 4.78 -15.41
N LYS A 50 -1.18 5.92 -16.09
CA LYS A 50 -1.26 6.00 -17.55
C LYS A 50 -0.25 5.11 -18.27
N ILE A 51 0.94 4.88 -17.70
CA ILE A 51 1.90 3.91 -18.24
C ILE A 51 1.27 2.51 -18.30
N LYS A 52 0.60 2.08 -17.24
CA LYS A 52 -0.07 0.76 -17.20
C LYS A 52 -1.30 0.72 -18.11
N GLU A 53 -2.09 1.79 -18.17
CA GLU A 53 -3.21 1.91 -19.11
C GLU A 53 -2.78 1.76 -20.57
N ARG A 54 -1.69 2.42 -20.98
CA ARG A 54 -1.15 2.33 -22.33
C ARG A 54 -0.51 0.97 -22.64
N ASN A 55 -0.09 0.24 -21.61
CA ASN A 55 0.64 -1.03 -21.73
C ASN A 55 0.11 -2.07 -20.73
N PRO A 56 -1.12 -2.58 -20.91
CA PRO A 56 -1.72 -3.54 -19.98
C PRO A 56 -0.87 -4.78 -19.73
N GLU A 57 -0.08 -5.22 -20.72
CA GLU A 57 0.84 -6.35 -20.67
C GLU A 57 2.14 -6.09 -19.88
N LEU A 58 2.43 -4.83 -19.53
CA LEU A 58 3.63 -4.46 -18.78
C LEU A 58 3.50 -4.88 -17.31
N ASN A 59 4.06 -6.03 -16.96
CA ASN A 59 3.91 -6.67 -15.63
C ASN A 59 5.20 -6.65 -14.79
N ASN A 60 6.28 -6.04 -15.28
CA ASN A 60 7.55 -5.91 -14.56
C ASN A 60 7.69 -4.56 -13.82
N VAL A 61 6.59 -3.83 -13.62
CA VAL A 61 6.56 -2.56 -12.87
C VAL A 61 5.64 -2.70 -11.66
N TYR A 62 6.18 -2.40 -10.48
CA TYR A 62 5.49 -2.54 -9.20
C TYR A 62 5.46 -1.22 -8.44
N PRO A 63 4.28 -0.63 -8.17
CA PRO A 63 4.16 0.53 -7.30
C PRO A 63 4.39 0.17 -5.83
N GLU A 64 5.35 0.82 -5.18
CA GLU A 64 5.57 0.71 -3.74
C GLU A 64 4.84 1.81 -3.00
N ILE A 65 3.95 1.49 -2.05
CA ILE A 65 2.98 2.46 -1.51
C ILE A 65 3.20 2.90 -0.06
N GLY A 66 4.13 2.31 0.69
CA GLY A 66 4.18 2.39 2.15
C GLY A 66 4.37 3.81 2.69
N SER A 67 5.38 4.55 2.23
CA SER A 67 5.56 5.95 2.69
C SER A 67 4.47 6.89 2.18
N SER A 68 4.03 6.73 0.92
CA SER A 68 2.93 7.54 0.37
C SER A 68 1.61 7.30 1.12
N PHE A 69 1.31 6.05 1.46
CA PHE A 69 0.15 5.69 2.28
C PHE A 69 0.28 6.27 3.69
N GLY A 70 1.44 6.12 4.33
CA GLY A 70 1.68 6.66 5.67
C GLY A 70 1.45 8.17 5.74
N LEU A 71 1.99 8.92 4.78
CA LEU A 71 1.82 10.37 4.72
C LEU A 71 0.37 10.78 4.44
N LEU A 72 -0.23 10.20 3.39
CA LEU A 72 -1.57 10.61 2.96
C LEU A 72 -2.68 10.13 3.89
N SER A 73 -2.55 8.95 4.50
CA SER A 73 -3.58 8.41 5.41
C SER A 73 -3.86 9.33 6.62
N ILE A 74 -2.86 10.08 7.08
CA ILE A 74 -2.99 11.05 8.17
C ILE A 74 -3.37 12.43 7.64
N MET A 75 -2.64 12.94 6.65
CA MET A 75 -2.73 14.36 6.27
C MET A 75 -3.78 14.62 5.18
N HIS A 76 -4.05 13.64 4.31
CA HIS A 76 -4.92 13.77 3.13
C HIS A 76 -5.69 12.45 2.86
N PRO A 77 -6.64 12.07 3.73
CA PRO A 77 -7.27 10.75 3.70
C PRO A 77 -8.04 10.44 2.41
N GLU A 78 -8.61 11.45 1.74
CA GLU A 78 -9.24 11.27 0.42
C GLU A 78 -8.20 10.96 -0.67
N MET A 79 -7.10 11.72 -0.73
CA MET A 79 -5.99 11.42 -1.64
C MET A 79 -5.40 10.02 -1.39
N CYS A 80 -5.37 9.58 -0.14
CA CYS A 80 -4.95 8.22 0.21
C CYS A 80 -5.87 7.16 -0.42
N GLN A 81 -7.18 7.40 -0.46
CA GLN A 81 -8.14 6.54 -1.14
C GLN A 81 -7.92 6.50 -2.65
N HIS A 82 -7.61 7.64 -3.26
CA HIS A 82 -7.22 7.68 -4.67
C HIS A 82 -5.90 6.95 -4.95
N LEU A 83 -4.88 7.13 -4.10
CA LEU A 83 -3.61 6.42 -4.20
C LEU A 83 -3.86 4.91 -4.25
N ILE A 84 -4.56 4.37 -3.26
CA ILE A 84 -4.76 2.91 -3.15
C ILE A 84 -5.71 2.42 -4.24
N GLY A 85 -6.84 3.11 -4.46
CA GLY A 85 -7.85 2.72 -5.45
C GLY A 85 -7.27 2.64 -6.86
N LYS A 86 -6.51 3.65 -7.29
CA LYS A 86 -5.89 3.63 -8.63
C LYS A 86 -4.81 2.56 -8.73
N ASN A 87 -3.91 2.42 -7.74
CA ASN A 87 -2.89 1.38 -7.79
C ASN A 87 -3.51 -0.02 -7.96
N VAL A 88 -4.52 -0.35 -7.15
CA VAL A 88 -5.19 -1.66 -7.26
C VAL A 88 -5.97 -1.78 -8.57
N LYS A 89 -6.69 -0.74 -9.00
CA LYS A 89 -7.47 -0.76 -10.25
C LYS A 89 -6.61 -0.99 -11.50
N TYR A 90 -5.44 -0.35 -11.58
CA TYR A 90 -4.60 -0.38 -12.78
C TYR A 90 -3.55 -1.48 -12.77
N TYR A 91 -2.90 -1.70 -11.62
CA TYR A 91 -1.84 -2.70 -11.50
C TYR A 91 -2.35 -4.04 -10.98
N GLY A 92 -3.48 -4.07 -10.29
CA GLY A 92 -3.93 -5.24 -9.54
C GLY A 92 -3.30 -5.29 -8.15
N SER A 93 -4.00 -5.88 -7.19
CA SER A 93 -3.46 -6.06 -5.84
C SER A 93 -2.23 -6.96 -5.81
N ASP A 94 -2.01 -7.77 -6.85
CA ASP A 94 -0.88 -8.68 -7.05
C ASP A 94 0.39 -8.00 -7.62
N HIS A 95 0.32 -6.71 -7.94
CA HIS A 95 1.47 -5.91 -8.41
C HIS A 95 1.77 -4.66 -7.57
N VAL A 96 1.05 -4.46 -6.46
CA VAL A 96 1.32 -3.38 -5.51
C VAL A 96 2.15 -3.91 -4.35
N ILE A 97 3.20 -3.22 -3.92
CA ILE A 97 4.08 -3.68 -2.85
C ILE A 97 4.17 -2.70 -1.69
N TRP A 98 4.51 -3.21 -0.51
CA TRP A 98 4.65 -2.45 0.71
C TRP A 98 6.11 -2.30 1.13
N GLY A 99 6.57 -1.06 1.35
CA GLY A 99 7.83 -0.73 1.99
C GLY A 99 7.61 0.20 3.18
N THR A 100 7.88 -0.29 4.40
CA THR A 100 7.61 0.49 5.63
C THR A 100 8.46 1.74 5.77
N ALA A 101 9.66 1.77 5.16
CA ALA A 101 10.64 2.85 5.31
C ALA A 101 10.89 3.24 6.79
N TYR A 102 10.83 2.26 7.70
CA TYR A 102 10.81 2.47 9.15
C TYR A 102 12.07 3.16 9.69
N LEU A 103 13.19 3.08 8.96
CA LEU A 103 14.41 3.83 9.30
C LEU A 103 14.15 5.35 9.36
N TRP A 104 13.22 5.85 8.54
CA TRP A 104 12.88 7.27 8.46
C TRP A 104 11.64 7.64 9.29
N TRP A 105 10.70 6.71 9.46
CA TRP A 105 9.38 6.96 10.06
C TRP A 105 9.22 6.40 11.48
N GLY A 106 10.27 5.77 12.04
CA GLY A 106 10.19 5.08 13.32
C GLY A 106 9.40 3.78 13.22
N SER A 107 8.84 3.31 14.34
CA SER A 107 8.13 2.03 14.39
C SER A 107 7.01 1.96 13.34
N PRO A 108 6.96 0.93 12.49
CA PRO A 108 5.97 0.83 11.42
C PRO A 108 4.59 0.37 11.91
N GLN A 109 4.44 0.05 13.21
CA GLN A 109 3.22 -0.57 13.74
C GLN A 109 1.97 0.26 13.44
N TRP A 110 2.05 1.58 13.61
CA TRP A 110 0.90 2.46 13.41
C TRP A 110 0.40 2.46 11.96
N VAL A 111 1.32 2.42 10.98
CA VAL A 111 0.97 2.47 9.55
C VAL A 111 0.47 1.11 9.05
N ILE A 112 1.00 0.01 9.60
CA ILE A 112 0.48 -1.35 9.38
C ILE A 112 -0.96 -1.43 9.89
N ASP A 113 -1.20 -0.95 11.09
CA ASP A 113 -2.54 -0.96 11.70
C ASP A 113 -3.53 -0.06 10.95
N ALA A 114 -3.07 1.09 10.46
CA ALA A 114 -3.86 1.94 9.57
C ALA A 114 -4.24 1.18 8.29
N MET A 115 -3.30 0.53 7.59
CA MET A 115 -3.59 -0.22 6.36
C MET A 115 -4.49 -1.43 6.62
N LYS A 116 -4.35 -2.11 7.76
CA LYS A 116 -5.26 -3.20 8.16
C LYS A 116 -6.72 -2.74 8.29
N ARG A 117 -6.96 -1.53 8.83
CA ARG A 117 -8.31 -0.93 8.96
C ARG A 117 -8.80 -0.22 7.71
N PHE A 118 -7.88 0.29 6.91
CA PHE A 118 -8.18 1.14 5.76
C PHE A 118 -9.16 0.48 4.79
N GLN A 119 -10.11 1.27 4.29
CA GLN A 119 -10.98 0.96 3.17
C GLN A 119 -11.20 2.22 2.34
N ILE A 120 -11.46 2.02 1.06
CA ILE A 120 -11.96 3.06 0.16
C ILE A 120 -13.44 3.27 0.48
N SER A 121 -13.93 4.50 0.53
CA SER A 121 -15.34 4.82 0.81
C SER A 121 -16.24 4.28 -0.30
N ASP A 122 -17.51 3.99 0.03
CA ASP A 122 -18.49 3.54 -0.96
C ASP A 122 -18.68 4.60 -2.07
N GLU A 123 -18.72 5.87 -1.69
CA GLU A 123 -18.80 7.01 -2.62
C GLU A 123 -17.67 7.00 -3.65
N LEU A 124 -16.41 6.80 -3.23
CA LEU A 124 -15.29 6.77 -4.15
C LEU A 124 -15.26 5.48 -4.98
N CYS A 125 -15.70 4.35 -4.42
CA CYS A 125 -15.89 3.12 -5.18
C CYS A 125 -16.91 3.33 -6.31
N GLU A 126 -18.08 3.90 -6.01
CA GLU A 126 -19.14 4.17 -7.00
C GLU A 126 -18.68 5.17 -8.06
N LYS A 127 -18.10 6.29 -7.64
CA LYS A 127 -17.74 7.39 -8.54
C LYS A 127 -16.57 7.06 -9.47
N PHE A 128 -15.59 6.30 -8.99
CA PHE A 128 -14.34 6.05 -9.73
C PHE A 128 -14.16 4.59 -10.15
N GLY A 129 -15.08 3.71 -9.80
CA GLY A 129 -14.97 2.27 -10.07
C GLY A 129 -13.79 1.65 -9.33
N TYR A 130 -13.56 2.05 -8.08
CA TYR A 130 -12.62 1.34 -7.21
C TYR A 130 -13.31 0.17 -6.52
N GLU A 131 -12.52 -0.81 -6.09
CA GLU A 131 -13.02 -1.96 -5.34
C GLU A 131 -12.61 -1.85 -3.87
N LYS A 132 -13.44 -2.42 -2.98
CA LYS A 132 -13.08 -2.60 -1.58
C LYS A 132 -11.93 -3.61 -1.47
N LEU A 133 -11.00 -3.35 -0.56
CA LEU A 133 -9.87 -4.25 -0.37
C LEU A 133 -10.28 -5.47 0.43
N THR A 134 -10.04 -6.65 -0.11
CA THR A 134 -10.18 -7.91 0.61
C THR A 134 -9.00 -8.16 1.55
N LYS A 135 -9.11 -9.17 2.40
CA LYS A 135 -7.95 -9.64 3.19
C LYS A 135 -6.82 -10.14 2.28
N GLN A 136 -7.16 -10.75 1.14
CA GLN A 136 -6.17 -11.26 0.19
C GLN A 136 -5.43 -10.11 -0.49
N ASP A 137 -6.11 -9.05 -0.90
CA ASP A 137 -5.46 -7.86 -1.49
C ASP A 137 -4.43 -7.26 -0.54
N LYS A 138 -4.80 -7.14 0.74
CA LYS A 138 -3.88 -6.64 1.77
C LYS A 138 -2.70 -7.59 2.01
N ALA A 139 -2.93 -8.91 1.97
CA ALA A 139 -1.84 -9.89 2.09
C ALA A 139 -0.86 -9.81 0.91
N ASN A 140 -1.38 -9.66 -0.32
CA ASN A 140 -0.59 -9.43 -1.52
C ASN A 140 0.31 -8.21 -1.35
N ILE A 141 -0.29 -7.07 -0.99
CA ILE A 141 0.39 -5.79 -0.78
C ILE A 141 1.45 -5.89 0.33
N PHE A 142 1.10 -6.46 1.48
CA PHE A 142 2.00 -6.48 2.64
C PHE A 142 3.25 -7.34 2.44
N GLY A 143 3.19 -8.40 1.63
CA GLY A 143 4.34 -9.29 1.54
C GLY A 143 4.33 -10.35 0.45
N LEU A 144 3.17 -10.87 0.01
CA LEU A 144 3.20 -11.98 -0.98
C LEU A 144 3.80 -11.53 -2.31
N ASN A 145 3.52 -10.29 -2.74
CA ASN A 145 4.10 -9.75 -3.97
C ASN A 145 5.61 -9.55 -3.84
N ALA A 146 6.07 -9.01 -2.70
CA ALA A 146 7.50 -8.84 -2.43
C ALA A 146 8.23 -10.19 -2.36
N ALA A 147 7.65 -11.20 -1.71
CA ALA A 147 8.22 -12.54 -1.63
C ALA A 147 8.43 -13.14 -3.03
N LYS A 148 7.43 -13.02 -3.91
CA LYS A 148 7.55 -13.45 -5.32
C LYS A 148 8.68 -12.73 -6.05
N ILE A 149 8.77 -11.40 -5.92
CA ILE A 149 9.78 -10.57 -6.60
C ILE A 149 11.21 -10.92 -6.12
N TYR A 150 11.38 -11.15 -4.82
CA TYR A 150 12.68 -11.43 -4.22
C TYR A 150 13.05 -12.92 -4.22
N GLY A 151 12.23 -13.78 -4.82
CA GLY A 151 12.49 -15.23 -4.89
C GLY A 151 12.45 -15.93 -3.53
N VAL A 152 11.65 -15.42 -2.60
CA VAL A 152 11.48 -15.98 -1.26
C VAL A 152 10.42 -17.09 -1.32
N ASP A 153 10.83 -18.34 -1.07
CA ASP A 153 9.90 -19.46 -0.91
C ASP A 153 9.24 -19.38 0.48
N LEU A 154 8.04 -18.81 0.53
CA LEU A 154 7.32 -18.64 1.79
C LEU A 154 7.02 -19.97 2.50
N GLU A 155 6.75 -21.05 1.79
CA GLU A 155 6.44 -22.33 2.44
C GLU A 155 7.68 -22.92 3.12
N GLN A 156 8.84 -22.81 2.46
CA GLN A 156 10.11 -23.25 3.01
C GLN A 156 10.55 -22.34 4.18
N GLU A 157 10.53 -21.02 3.97
CA GLU A 157 11.01 -20.04 4.95
C GLU A 157 10.14 -20.04 6.22
N LEU A 158 8.81 -20.15 6.09
CA LEU A 158 7.93 -20.23 7.26
C LEU A 158 8.14 -21.51 8.09
N LYS A 159 8.58 -22.62 7.48
CA LYS A 159 8.96 -23.85 8.21
C LYS A 159 10.32 -23.68 8.90
N ALA A 160 11.21 -22.87 8.34
CA ALA A 160 12.53 -22.60 8.87
C ALA A 160 12.52 -21.62 10.06
N ILE A 161 11.48 -20.79 10.18
CA ILE A 161 11.22 -19.96 11.35
C ILE A 161 10.67 -20.87 12.46
N PRO A 162 11.45 -21.18 13.52
CA PRO A 162 10.99 -22.05 14.60
C PRO A 162 9.81 -21.41 15.35
N GLY A 163 9.31 -22.07 16.40
CA GLY A 163 8.40 -21.46 17.40
C GLY A 163 9.09 -20.34 18.19
N ASP A 164 9.53 -19.31 17.48
CA ASP A 164 10.19 -18.11 17.94
C ASP A 164 9.20 -17.25 18.74
N SER A 165 9.72 -16.18 19.34
CA SER A 165 8.89 -15.28 20.13
C SER A 165 7.73 -14.72 19.32
N LEU A 166 7.91 -14.42 18.03
CA LEU A 166 6.87 -13.92 17.15
C LEU A 166 5.75 -14.94 16.92
N SER A 167 6.09 -16.21 16.72
CA SER A 167 5.15 -17.31 16.56
C SER A 167 4.33 -17.52 17.83
N LYS A 168 4.97 -17.44 19.01
CA LYS A 168 4.29 -17.50 20.31
C LYS A 168 3.37 -16.31 20.52
N PHE A 169 3.82 -15.09 20.20
CA PHE A 169 2.98 -13.89 20.28
C PHE A 169 1.78 -13.96 19.34
N LYS A 170 1.97 -14.48 18.12
CA LYS A 170 0.88 -14.68 17.16
C LYS A 170 -0.14 -15.69 17.68
N ALA A 171 0.31 -16.85 18.17
CA ALA A 171 -0.57 -17.86 18.76
C ALA A 171 -1.38 -17.27 19.93
N ALA A 172 -0.70 -16.62 20.88
CA ALA A 172 -1.35 -15.96 22.00
C ALA A 172 -2.34 -14.86 21.55
N TYR A 173 -1.98 -14.05 20.53
CA TYR A 173 -2.88 -13.03 19.97
C TYR A 173 -4.15 -13.65 19.38
N LEU A 174 -4.03 -14.77 18.66
CA LEU A 174 -5.17 -15.48 18.09
C LEU A 174 -6.03 -16.15 19.17
N ASP A 175 -5.41 -16.76 20.18
CA ASP A 175 -6.10 -17.39 21.32
C ASP A 175 -6.89 -16.35 22.14
N ASN A 176 -6.41 -15.11 22.21
CA ASN A 176 -7.11 -13.98 22.83
C ASN A 176 -8.16 -13.32 21.90
N GLY A 177 -8.60 -14.01 20.85
CA GLY A 177 -9.67 -13.56 19.94
C GLY A 177 -9.21 -12.61 18.83
N GLY A 178 -7.90 -12.44 18.63
CA GLY A 178 -7.33 -11.65 17.53
C GLY A 178 -7.66 -10.16 17.62
N GLN A 179 -8.01 -9.65 18.80
CA GLN A 179 -8.28 -8.23 19.00
C GLN A 179 -7.02 -7.51 19.50
N ARG A 180 -6.95 -6.21 19.23
CA ARG A 180 -5.89 -5.36 19.77
C ARG A 180 -5.95 -5.35 21.29
N ASP A 181 -4.79 -5.25 21.94
CA ASP A 181 -4.73 -5.05 23.39
C ASP A 181 -5.17 -3.62 23.74
N ASN A 182 -6.33 -3.48 24.37
CA ASN A 182 -6.86 -2.19 24.80
C ASN A 182 -6.05 -1.57 25.96
N ALA A 183 -5.22 -2.34 26.69
CA ALA A 183 -4.32 -1.78 27.71
C ALA A 183 -3.23 -0.91 27.05
N ALA A 184 -2.69 -1.36 25.91
CA ALA A 184 -1.72 -0.59 25.14
C ALA A 184 -2.35 0.44 24.20
N GLN A 185 -3.54 0.13 23.64
CA GLN A 185 -4.13 0.90 22.53
C GLN A 185 -5.31 1.78 22.95
N GLY A 186 -5.71 1.74 24.22
CA GLY A 186 -6.83 2.52 24.75
C GLY A 186 -8.22 2.03 24.31
N TRP A 187 -9.23 2.47 25.07
CA TRP A 187 -10.63 2.17 24.81
C TRP A 187 -11.24 3.21 23.89
N VAL A 188 -11.98 2.77 22.86
CA VAL A 188 -12.84 3.64 22.07
C VAL A 188 -14.25 3.51 22.62
N ARG A 189 -14.94 4.63 22.87
CA ARG A 189 -16.36 4.59 23.29
C ARG A 189 -17.15 3.86 22.20
N ALA A 190 -18.02 2.93 22.61
CA ALA A 190 -19.06 2.45 21.71
C ALA A 190 -19.90 3.66 21.26
N ASN A 191 -20.24 3.71 19.97
CA ASN A 191 -21.07 4.77 19.42
C ASN A 191 -22.37 4.87 20.23
N VAL A 192 -22.72 6.09 20.62
CA VAL A 192 -24.03 6.46 21.18
C VAL A 192 -24.97 6.75 20.01
#